data_AF-A0A645H0K5-F1
#
_entry.id   AF-A0A645H0K5-F1
#
_cell.length_a   1.000
_cell.length_b   1.000
_cell.length_c   1.000
_cell.angle_alpha   90.00
_cell.angle_beta   90.00
_cell.angle_gamma   90.00
#
_symmetry.space_group_name_H-M   'P 1'
#
loop_
_entity.id
_entity.type
_entity.pdbx_description
1 polymer ?
#
loop_
_entity_poly.entity_id
_entity_poly.type
_entity_poly.pdbx_seq_one_letter_code
_entity_poly.pdbx_strand_id
1 'polypeptide(L)' 'MLFGGGSIRRRELKISGTLKTQSGNATVQIKTGNDTTQLTTNKDGTFETTVSLTTGGSYVVVVYDHFVGEVEISAEYVK' A
#
# COMPACT_ATOMS: atom_id res chain seq x y z
N MET A 1 25.19 16.12 -1.93
CA MET A 1 23.82 15.87 -2.43
C MET A 1 23.93 15.52 -3.91
N LEU A 2 23.57 14.30 -4.31
CA LEU A 2 23.49 13.87 -5.71
C LEU A 2 21.99 13.80 -6.06
N PHE A 3 21.52 14.64 -6.98
CA PHE A 3 20.21 14.48 -7.60
C PHE A 3 20.37 13.62 -8.84
N GLY A 4 20.16 12.32 -8.70
CA GLY A 4 20.08 11.39 -9.83
C GLY A 4 18.61 11.27 -10.25
N GLY A 5 18.20 12.09 -11.22
CA GLY A 5 16.93 11.91 -11.92
C GLY A 5 16.96 10.64 -12.75
N GLY A 6 16.70 9.50 -12.11
CA GLY A 6 16.53 8.22 -12.78
C GLY A 6 15.15 8.14 -13.42
N SER A 7 15.10 7.92 -14.73
CA SER A 7 13.87 7.58 -15.44
C SER A 7 13.23 6.37 -14.75
N ILE A 8 12.11 6.59 -14.08
CA ILE A 8 11.34 5.53 -13.45
C ILE A 8 10.61 4.87 -14.60
N ARG A 9 11.18 3.79 -15.15
CA ARG A 9 10.40 2.85 -15.97
C ARG A 9 9.11 2.59 -15.19
N ARG A 10 7.94 2.75 -15.83
CA ARG A 10 6.68 2.33 -15.21
C ARG A 10 6.85 0.91 -14.72
N ARG A 11 6.75 0.72 -13.41
CA ARG A 11 6.82 -0.58 -12.75
C ARG A 11 5.49 -0.78 -12.08
N GLU A 12 4.83 -1.87 -12.41
CA GLU A 12 3.62 -2.28 -11.71
C GLU A 12 4.04 -3.15 -10.53
N LEU A 13 3.59 -2.74 -9.34
CA LEU A 13 3.70 -3.55 -8.14
C LEU A 13 2.32 -4.09 -7.80
N LYS A 14 2.26 -5.40 -7.56
CA LYS A 14 1.12 -6.02 -6.93
C LYS A 14 1.33 -5.94 -5.42
N ILE A 15 0.39 -5.36 -4.73
CA ILE A 15 0.38 -5.25 -3.27
C ILE A 15 -0.81 -6.06 -2.79
N SER A 16 -0.54 -7.02 -1.92
CA SER A 16 -1.56 -7.85 -1.29
C SER A 16 -1.28 -7.98 0.19
N GLY A 17 -2.28 -8.39 0.95
CA GLY A 17 -2.12 -8.53 2.38
C GLY A 17 -3.40 -8.90 3.11
N THR A 18 -3.26 -8.98 4.42
CA THR A 18 -4.39 -9.18 5.34
C THR A 18 -4.40 -8.12 6.42
N LEU A 19 -5.59 -7.65 6.76
CA LEU A 19 -5.86 -6.74 7.86
C LEU A 19 -6.91 -7.38 8.77
N LYS A 20 -6.46 -7.99 9.86
CA LYS A 20 -7.31 -8.66 10.83
C LYS A 20 -7.46 -7.79 12.06
N THR A 21 -8.57 -7.07 12.15
CA THR A 21 -8.90 -6.22 13.29
C THR A 21 -9.60 -7.03 14.37
N GLN A 22 -9.00 -7.10 15.57
CA GLN A 22 -9.65 -7.65 16.76
C GLN A 22 -10.42 -6.57 17.52
N SER A 23 -9.84 -5.36 17.64
CA SER A 23 -10.52 -4.17 18.20
C SER A 23 -9.92 -2.89 17.63
N GLY A 24 -10.64 -1.76 17.79
CA GLY A 24 -10.27 -0.50 17.15
C GLY A 24 -10.57 -0.49 15.66
N ASN A 25 -9.92 0.42 14.93
CA ASN A 25 -10.08 0.56 13.48
C ASN A 25 -8.71 0.68 12.80
N ALA A 26 -8.60 0.08 11.62
CA ALA A 26 -7.45 0.27 10.75
C ALA A 26 -7.90 0.26 9.28
N THR A 27 -7.19 1.02 8.45
CA THR A 27 -7.39 1.08 7.01
C THR A 27 -6.04 1.14 6.31
N VAL A 28 -5.96 0.57 5.11
CA VAL A 28 -4.76 0.61 4.29
C VAL A 28 -4.92 1.69 3.22
N GLN A 29 -3.90 2.50 3.03
CA GLN A 29 -3.84 3.54 2.02
C GLN A 29 -2.57 3.40 1.20
N ILE A 30 -2.65 3.66 -0.09
CA ILE A 30 -1.50 3.78 -0.98
C ILE A 30 -1.35 5.23 -1.37
N LYS A 31 -0.15 5.75 -1.15
CA LYS A 31 0.25 7.08 -1.62
C LYS A 31 1.19 6.92 -2.80
N THR A 32 0.91 7.59 -3.90
CA THR A 32 1.80 7.64 -5.08
C THR A 32 1.92 9.09 -5.52
N GLY A 33 3.08 9.70 -5.30
CA GLY A 33 3.24 11.14 -5.49
C GLY A 33 2.29 11.92 -4.58
N ASN A 34 1.39 12.71 -5.18
CA ASN A 34 0.38 13.50 -4.45
C ASN A 34 -0.97 12.77 -4.29
N ASP A 35 -1.15 11.62 -4.94
CA ASP A 35 -2.40 10.87 -4.90
C ASP A 35 -2.41 9.91 -3.69
N THR A 36 -3.56 9.83 -3.01
CA THR A 36 -3.80 8.87 -1.93
C THR A 36 -5.06 8.07 -2.25
N THR A 37 -4.92 6.75 -2.29
CA THR A 37 -6.02 5.80 -2.51
C THR A 37 -6.20 4.94 -1.28
N GLN A 38 -7.39 4.98 -0.67
CA GLN A 38 -7.74 4.06 0.39
C GLN A 38 -8.17 2.71 -0.20
N LEU A 39 -7.65 1.62 0.36
CA LEU A 39 -8.01 0.27 -0.03
C LEU A 39 -9.23 -0.21 0.74
N THR A 40 -10.12 -0.86 0.00
CA THR A 40 -11.24 -1.61 0.57
C THR A 40 -10.76 -3.02 0.87
N THR A 41 -10.85 -3.42 2.14
CA THR A 41 -10.60 -4.80 2.56
C THR A 41 -11.85 -5.64 2.34
N ASN A 42 -11.65 -6.89 1.93
CA ASN A 42 -12.70 -7.90 1.86
C ASN A 42 -13.22 -8.26 3.26
N LYS A 43 -14.33 -9.00 3.30
CA LYS A 43 -14.95 -9.43 4.58
C LYS A 43 -14.04 -10.29 5.46
N ASP A 44 -13.08 -10.99 4.85
CA ASP A 44 -12.07 -11.80 5.52
C ASP A 44 -10.80 -11.02 5.91
N GLY A 45 -10.78 -9.69 5.66
CA GLY A 45 -9.66 -8.81 5.92
C GLY A 45 -8.59 -8.82 4.82
N THR A 46 -8.76 -9.61 3.75
CA THR A 46 -7.79 -9.60 2.63
C THR A 46 -7.92 -8.35 1.79
N PHE A 47 -6.82 -7.90 1.19
CA PHE A 47 -6.83 -6.87 0.17
C PHE A 47 -5.80 -7.18 -0.91
N GLU A 48 -6.08 -6.73 -2.13
CA GLU A 48 -5.18 -6.85 -3.26
C GLU A 48 -5.37 -5.66 -4.18
N THR A 49 -4.28 -5.11 -4.70
CA THR A 49 -4.30 -3.98 -5.61
C THR A 49 -3.01 -3.93 -6.43
N THR A 50 -3.08 -3.33 -7.62
CA THR A 50 -1.93 -3.08 -8.47
C THR A 50 -1.66 -1.59 -8.53
N VAL A 51 -0.42 -1.20 -8.26
CA VAL A 51 0.01 0.19 -8.25
C VAL A 51 1.05 0.41 -9.33
N SER A 52 0.79 1.40 -10.18
CA SER A 52 1.77 1.89 -11.13
C SER A 52 2.71 2.89 -10.45
N LEU A 53 3.97 2.51 -10.28
CA LEU A 53 5.02 3.42 -9.82
C LEU A 53 5.41 4.35 -10.98
N THR A 54 4.70 5.48 -11.09
CA THR A 54 4.94 6.49 -12.13
C THR A 54 5.91 7.58 -11.69
N THR A 55 6.10 7.75 -10.38
CA THR A 55 6.96 8.78 -9.77
C THR A 55 7.75 8.20 -8.60
N GLY A 56 8.78 8.91 -8.15
CA GLY A 56 9.55 8.53 -6.97
C GLY A 56 8.74 8.84 -5.72
N GLY A 57 8.66 7.89 -4.78
CA GLY A 57 7.90 8.08 -3.54
C GLY A 57 6.49 7.52 -3.59
N SER A 58 6.37 6.20 -3.66
CA SER A 58 5.13 5.48 -3.35
C SER A 58 5.25 4.77 -2.01
N TYR A 59 4.21 4.87 -1.19
CA TYR A 59 4.18 4.33 0.16
C TYR A 59 2.87 3.57 0.40
N VAL A 60 2.98 2.42 1.06
CA VAL A 60 1.82 1.75 1.68
C VAL A 60 1.76 2.22 3.13
N VAL A 61 0.61 2.75 3.53
CA VAL A 61 0.38 3.36 4.84
C VAL A 61 -0.79 2.66 5.50
N VAL A 62 -0.62 2.24 6.74
CA VAL A 62 -1.72 1.76 7.57
C VAL A 62 -2.13 2.88 8.51
N VAL A 63 -3.34 3.38 8.35
CA VAL A 63 -3.93 4.40 9.23
C VAL A 63 -4.79 3.68 10.25
N TYR A 64 -4.52 3.90 11.53
CA TYR A 64 -5.20 3.18 12.61
C TYR A 64 -5.64 4.12 13.74
N ASP A 65 -6.70 3.70 14.43
CA ASP A 65 -7.21 4.28 15.67
C ASP A 65 -7.51 3.17 16.67
N HIS A 66 -6.79 3.17 17.80
CA HIS A 66 -6.90 2.15 18.86
C HIS A 66 -6.83 0.68 18.37
N PHE A 67 -6.12 0.44 17.26
CA PHE A 67 -6.08 -0.87 16.61
C PHE A 67 -5.36 -1.93 17.46
N VAL A 68 -6.00 -3.09 17.57
CA VAL A 68 -5.41 -4.34 18.05
C VAL A 68 -5.74 -5.41 17.02
N GLY A 69 -4.71 -6.11 16.54
CA GLY A 69 -4.88 -7.10 15.48
C GLY A 69 -3.57 -7.40 14.76
N GLU A 70 -3.70 -7.95 13.56
CA GLU A 70 -2.58 -8.35 12.71
C GLU A 70 -2.67 -7.66 11.35
N VAL A 71 -1.53 -7.20 10.85
CA VAL A 71 -1.40 -6.66 9.50
C VAL A 71 -0.24 -7.36 8.81
N GLU A 72 -0.53 -7.99 7.68
CA GLU A 72 0.46 -8.58 6.80
C GLU A 72 0.41 -7.87 5.44
N ILE A 73 1.58 -7.49 4.92
CA ILE A 73 1.69 -6.78 3.64
C ILE A 73 2.81 -7.42 2.82
N SER A 74 2.46 -7.83 1.61
CA SER A 74 3.36 -8.38 0.62
C SER A 74 3.35 -7.50 -0.62
N ALA A 75 4.53 -7.28 -1.19
CA ALA A 75 4.71 -6.52 -2.42
C ALA A 75 5.52 -7.35 -3.41
N GLU A 76 4.96 -7.51 -4.59
CA GLU A 76 5.54 -8.33 -5.66
C GLU A 76 5.66 -7.51 -6.94
N TYR A 77 6.74 -7.72 -7.67
CA TYR A 77 6.93 -7.11 -8.98
C TYR A 77 6.10 -7.84 -10.04
N VAL A 78 5.23 -7.12 -10.74
CA VAL A 78 4.48 -7.65 -11.87
C VAL A 78 5.33 -7.45 -13.13
N LYS A 79 5.66 -8.56 -13.79
CA LYS A 79 6.60 -8.59 -14.92
C LYS A 79 5.96 -8.14 -16.23
#